data_AF-A0A5C4Y3Z0-F1
#
_entry.id   AF-A0A5C4Y3Z0-F1
#
_cell.length_a   1.000
_cell.length_b   1.000
_cell.length_c   1.000
_cell.angle_alpha   90.00
_cell.angle_beta   90.00
_cell.angle_gamma   90.00
#
_symmetry.space_group_name_H-M   'P 1'
#
loop_
_entity.id
_entity.type
_entity.pdbx_description
1 polymer ?
#
loop_
_entity_poly.entity_id
_entity_poly.type
_entity_poly.pdbx_seq_one_letter_code
_entity_poly.pdbx_strand_id
1 'polypeptide(L)' 'MEQLAQHLAHEARRLGLESADLQAAPPETVQAFAQVVLAQLVALGMLRGETEVGCWATPRAGGH' A
#
# COMPACT_ATOMS: atom_id res chain seq x y z
N MET A 1 4.55 13.99 3.30
CA MET A 1 3.30 13.70 4.03
C MET A 1 2.07 14.18 3.25
N GLU A 2 2.07 15.41 2.73
CA GLU A 2 0.93 15.97 2.01
C GLU A 2 0.52 15.20 0.73
N GLN A 3 1.50 14.71 -0.04
CA GLN A 3 1.23 13.87 -1.22
C GLN A 3 0.56 12.53 -0.87
N LEU A 4 0.94 11.91 0.27
CA LEU A 4 0.31 10.68 0.75
C LEU A 4 -1.13 10.96 1.16
N ALA A 5 -1.39 12.05 1.89
CA ALA A 5 -2.73 12.44 2.30
C ALA A 5 -3.64 12.69 1.09
N GLN A 6 -3.13 13.37 0.05
CA GLN A 6 -3.88 13.60 -1.19
C GLN A 6 -4.17 12.30 -1.94
N HIS A 7 -3.21 11.39 -2.02
CA HIS A 7 -3.40 10.07 -2.64
C HIS A 7 -4.44 9.24 -1.89
N LEU A 8 -4.34 9.15 -0.56
CA LEU A 8 -5.31 8.41 0.26
C LEU A 8 -6.70 9.02 0.18
N ALA A 9 -6.81 10.35 0.17
CA ALA A 9 -8.09 11.02 -0.06
C ALA A 9 -8.67 10.65 -1.42
N HIS A 10 -7.87 10.68 -2.50
CA HIS A 10 -8.32 10.27 -3.82
C HIS A 10 -8.84 8.82 -3.85
N GLU A 11 -8.13 7.90 -3.21
CA GLU A 11 -8.53 6.49 -3.14
C GLU A 11 -9.80 6.28 -2.31
N ALA A 12 -9.97 7.00 -1.20
CA ALA A 12 -11.19 6.97 -0.41
C ALA A 12 -12.41 7.43 -1.25
N ARG A 13 -12.25 8.51 -2.04
CA ARG A 13 -13.30 9.00 -2.96
C ARG A 13 -13.63 7.99 -4.04
N ARG A 14 -12.61 7.39 -4.67
CA ARG A 14 -12.78 6.35 -5.70
C ARG A 14 -13.57 5.15 -5.19
N LEU A 15 -13.39 4.81 -3.92
CA LEU A 15 -14.08 3.71 -3.24
C LEU A 15 -15.44 4.12 -2.64
N GLY A 16 -15.83 5.39 -2.72
CA GLY A 16 -17.09 5.87 -2.14
C GLY A 16 -17.07 5.95 -0.61
N LEU A 17 -15.89 5.97 0.02
CA LEU A 17 -15.70 6.07 1.47
C LEU A 17 -15.76 7.51 2.00
N GLU A 18 -16.46 8.41 1.29
CA GLU A 18 -16.61 9.82 1.69
C GLU A 18 -17.64 10.03 2.81
N SER A 19 -18.55 9.07 3.00
CA SER A 19 -19.61 9.17 4.00
C SER A 19 -19.06 8.94 5.41
N ALA A 20 -19.56 9.73 6.37
CA ALA A 20 -19.21 9.62 7.79
C ALA A 20 -19.55 8.26 8.41
N ASP A 21 -20.39 7.46 7.76
CA ASP A 21 -20.80 6.16 8.25
C ASP A 21 -20.03 5.01 7.58
N LEU A 22 -18.84 4.74 8.09
CA LEU A 22 -18.04 3.58 7.69
C LEU A 22 -18.69 2.24 8.08
N GLN A 23 -19.66 2.22 9.01
CA GLN A 23 -20.37 1.00 9.40
C GLN A 23 -21.38 0.56 8.34
N ALA A 24 -21.88 1.51 7.55
CA ALA A 24 -22.76 1.24 6.42
C ALA A 24 -21.99 0.89 5.12
N ALA A 25 -20.67 1.12 5.10
CA ALA A 25 -19.86 0.84 3.92
C ALA A 25 -19.71 -0.69 3.71
N PRO A 26 -19.68 -1.16 2.45
CA PRO A 26 -19.40 -2.56 2.18
C PRO A 26 -18.04 -2.97 2.79
N PRO A 27 -17.96 -4.08 3.55
CA PRO A 27 -16.72 -4.51 4.19
C PRO A 27 -15.56 -4.67 3.21
N GLU A 28 -15.87 -5.12 1.99
CA GLU A 28 -14.89 -5.30 0.91
C GLU A 28 -14.27 -3.97 0.46
N THR A 29 -15.05 -2.89 0.45
CA THR A 29 -14.58 -1.55 0.12
C THR A 29 -13.64 -1.01 1.19
N VAL A 30 -13.96 -1.22 2.46
CA VAL A 30 -13.11 -0.83 3.60
C VAL A 30 -11.81 -1.64 3.58
N GLN A 31 -11.91 -2.94 3.30
CA GLN A 31 -10.75 -3.82 3.15
C GLN A 31 -9.84 -3.37 1.99
N ALA A 32 -10.41 -3.02 0.83
CA ALA A 32 -9.67 -2.54 -0.32
C ALA A 32 -8.89 -1.25 0.01
N PHE A 33 -9.52 -0.32 0.73
CA PHE A 33 -8.84 0.89 1.19
C PHE A 33 -7.72 0.59 2.20
N ALA A 34 -7.96 -0.32 3.14
CA ALA A 34 -6.94 -0.74 4.11
C ALA A 34 -5.72 -1.36 3.40
N GLN A 35 -5.91 -2.17 2.36
CA GLN A 35 -4.82 -2.74 1.56
C GLN A 35 -3.97 -1.63 0.91
N VAL A 36 -4.60 -0.60 0.34
CA VAL A 36 -3.89 0.56 -0.23
C VAL A 36 -3.06 1.27 0.84
N VAL A 37 -3.64 1.57 2.00
CA VAL A 37 -2.93 2.23 3.10
C VAL A 37 -1.72 1.41 3.53
N LEU A 38 -1.90 0.10 3.76
CA LEU A 38 -0.82 -0.79 4.19
C LEU A 38 0.30 -0.85 3.14
N ALA A 39 -0.04 -0.96 1.85
CA ALA A 39 0.95 -0.94 0.77
C ALA A 39 1.77 0.35 0.76
N GLN A 40 1.13 1.51 0.95
CA GLN A 40 1.83 2.80 1.02
C GLN A 40 2.75 2.88 2.24
N LEU A 41 2.29 2.42 3.41
CA LEU A 41 3.11 2.40 4.62
C LEU A 41 4.32 1.47 4.50
N VAL A 42 4.18 0.33 3.81
CA VAL A 42 5.31 -0.54 3.46
C VAL A 42 6.26 0.16 2.49
N ALA A 43 5.76 0.80 1.44
CA ALA A 43 6.58 1.53 0.47
C ALA A 43 7.39 2.69 1.11
N LEU A 44 6.85 3.30 2.17
CA LEU A 44 7.53 4.32 2.97
C LEU A 44 8.48 3.75 4.03
N GLY A 45 8.59 2.42 4.14
CA GLY A 45 9.39 1.74 5.16
C GLY A 45 8.86 1.87 6.59
N MET A 46 7.61 2.31 6.76
CA MET A 46 6.97 2.48 8.08
C MET A 46 6.39 1.19 8.63
N LEU A 47 6.08 0.24 7.74
CA LEU A 47 5.69 -1.12 8.10
C LEU A 47 6.67 -2.11 7.48
N ARG A 48 6.85 -3.26 8.14
CA ARG A 48 7.51 -4.40 7.52
C ARG A 48 6.60 -4.95 6.45
N GLY A 49 7.03 -4.85 5.19
CA GLY A 49 6.40 -5.58 4.10
C GLY A 49 6.83 -7.04 4.09
N GLU A 50 6.15 -7.85 3.29
CA GLU A 50 6.70 -9.12 2.83
C GLU A 50 7.93 -8.83 1.98
N THR A 51 9.08 -8.77 2.62
CA THR A 51 10.38 -8.66 1.96
C THR A 51 11.10 -9.98 2.12
N GLU A 52 10.65 -11.02 1.41
CA GLU A 52 11.59 -12.03 0.92
C GLU A 52 12.21 -11.50 -0.37
N VAL A 53 13.09 -10.49 -0.25
CA VAL A 53 14.10 -10.29 -1.29
C VAL A 53 15.14 -11.39 -1.05
N GLY A 54 14.82 -12.59 -1.52
CA GLY A 54 15.85 -13.57 -1.85
C GLY A 54 16.82 -12.86 -2.79
N CYS A 55 18.04 -12.65 -2.33
CA CYS A 55 19.06 -11.91 -3.07
C CYS A 55 19.40 -12.70 -4.35
N TRP A 56 18.71 -12.43 -5.46
CA TRP A 56 18.97 -13.03 -6.78
C TRP A 56 20.23 -12.47 -7.46
N ALA A 57 21.14 -11.86 -6.69
CA ALA A 57 22.42 -11.39 -7.19
C ALA A 57 23.35 -12.59 -7.42
N THR A 58 23.20 -13.25 -8.57
CA THR A 58 24.18 -14.24 -9.05
C THR A 58 25.50 -13.50 -9.35
N PRO A 59 26.64 -13.89 -8.76
CA PRO A 59 27.94 -13.31 -9.12
C PRO A 59 28.16 -13.47 -10.63
N ARG A 60 28.55 -12.40 -11.33
CA ARG A 60 29.05 -12.56 -12.70
C ARG A 60 30.32 -13.40 -12.59
N ALA A 61 30.29 -14.61 -13.13
CA ALA A 61 31.48 -15.45 -13.22
C ALA A 61 32.55 -14.64 -13.97
N GLY A 62 33.63 -14.31 -13.28
CA GLY A 62 34.77 -13.62 -13.86
C GLY A 62 35.36 -14.48 -14.96
N GLY A 63 35.16 -14.07 -16.21
CA GLY A 63 35.95 -14.53 -17.34
C GLY A 63 37.04 -13.50 -17.59
N HIS A 64 38.27 -13.87 -17.25
CA HIS A 64 39.50 -13.23 -17.73
C HIS A 64 39.72 -13.58 -19.20
#